data_AF-A0A6I5ZUC4-F1
#
_entry.id   AF-A0A6I5ZUC4-F1
#
_cell.length_a   1.000
_cell.length_b   1.000
_cell.length_c   1.000
_cell.angle_alpha   90.00
_cell.angle_beta   90.00
_cell.angle_gamma   90.00
#
_symmetry.space_group_name_H-M   'P 1'
#
loop_
_entity.id
_entity.type
_entity.pdbx_description
1 polymer ?
#
loop_
_entity_poly.entity_id
_entity_poly.type
_entity_poly.pdbx_seq_one_letter_code
_entity_poly.pdbx_strand_id
1 'polypeptide(L)'
;MSSKRVQVLEPPKVPVVIDTNVLVPSLYSNTPIAQFLFSGNLILVWSAYIYNEACEIIYRLSARYLQKAGVFPEEVLELLKIVTTIGREVTDMPEDWPPYSRDREDDPFLWAALVGGAEYIISEDDSHMLELKSFQGIPIGTPRQFFEWVKIVHPITLANKI
;
A
#
# COMPACT_ATOMS: atom_id res chain seq x y z
N MET A 1 -44.66 -10.07 10.11
CA MET A 1 -43.73 -10.00 8.97
C MET A 1 -42.47 -9.28 9.43
N SER A 2 -41.40 -10.03 9.73
CA SER A 2 -40.13 -9.46 10.18
C SER A 2 -39.31 -9.05 8.96
N SER A 3 -39.05 -7.75 8.81
CA SER A 3 -38.19 -7.21 7.76
C SER A 3 -36.75 -7.66 8.04
N LYS A 4 -36.24 -8.60 7.24
CA LYS A 4 -34.81 -8.92 7.22
C LYS A 4 -34.06 -7.69 6.70
N ARG A 5 -33.40 -6.94 7.59
CA ARG A 5 -32.37 -5.98 7.18
C ARG A 5 -31.32 -6.75 6.40
N VAL A 6 -31.17 -6.42 5.12
CA VAL A 6 -30.01 -6.84 4.33
C VAL A 6 -28.80 -6.14 4.98
N GLN A 7 -27.96 -6.90 5.70
CA GLN A 7 -26.65 -6.42 6.08
C GLN A 7 -25.84 -6.33 4.79
N VAL A 8 -25.66 -5.10 4.29
CA VAL A 8 -24.63 -4.81 3.31
C VAL A 8 -23.31 -4.98 4.07
N LEU A 9 -22.60 -6.09 3.80
CA LEU A 9 -21.25 -6.26 4.32
C LEU A 9 -20.38 -5.22 3.63
N GLU A 10 -19.77 -4.32 4.39
CA GLU A 10 -18.74 -3.43 3.84
C GLU A 10 -17.61 -4.30 3.28
N PRO A 11 -17.06 -3.96 2.11
CA PRO A 11 -15.93 -4.68 1.56
C PRO A 11 -14.77 -4.65 2.57
N PRO A 12 -14.01 -5.75 2.71
CA PRO A 12 -12.90 -5.80 3.65
C PRO A 12 -11.90 -4.68 3.35
N LYS A 13 -11.46 -4.02 4.43
CA LYS A 13 -10.43 -2.98 4.40
C LYS A 13 -9.10 -3.64 4.72
N VAL A 14 -8.28 -3.87 3.70
CA VAL A 14 -7.06 -4.67 3.83
C VAL A 14 -5.89 -3.75 4.18
N PRO A 15 -5.27 -3.85 5.35
CA PRO A 15 -4.08 -3.08 5.69
C PRO A 15 -2.88 -3.61 4.89
N VAL A 16 -2.20 -2.71 4.18
CA VAL A 16 -1.07 -3.06 3.32
C VAL A 16 0.05 -2.06 3.50
N VAL A 17 1.30 -2.54 3.45
CA VAL A 17 2.45 -1.68 3.16
C VAL A 17 2.66 -1.71 1.66
N ILE A 18 2.89 -0.54 1.06
CA ILE A 18 3.17 -0.42 -0.36
C ILE A 18 4.52 0.27 -0.48
N ASP A 19 5.47 -0.44 -1.08
CA ASP A 19 6.78 0.08 -1.43
C ASP A 19 6.63 1.34 -2.29
N THR A 20 7.52 2.32 -2.11
CA THR A 20 7.47 3.60 -2.83
C THR A 20 7.60 3.41 -4.35
N ASN A 21 8.28 2.35 -4.79
CA ASN A 21 8.40 1.98 -6.20
C ASN A 21 7.06 1.56 -6.85
N VAL A 22 6.06 1.20 -6.04
CA VAL A 22 4.68 0.92 -6.47
C VAL A 22 3.78 2.11 -6.13
N LEU A 23 3.88 2.62 -4.90
CA LEU A 23 3.00 3.67 -4.40
C LEU A 23 3.08 4.92 -5.27
N VAL A 24 4.27 5.47 -5.50
CA VAL A 24 4.39 6.75 -6.21
C VAL A 24 3.90 6.67 -7.65
N PRO A 25 4.32 5.69 -8.49
CA PRO A 25 3.75 5.53 -9.83
C PRO A 25 2.24 5.28 -9.82
N SER A 26 1.71 4.59 -8.79
CA SER A 26 0.26 4.36 -8.68
C SER A 26 -0.52 5.67 -8.56
N LEU A 27 -0.02 6.63 -7.78
CA LEU A 27 -0.65 7.94 -7.58
C LEU A 27 -0.59 8.80 -8.86
N TYR A 28 0.53 8.76 -9.60
CA TYR A 28 0.66 9.46 -10.88
C TYR A 28 -0.24 8.90 -12.00
N SER A 29 -0.53 7.61 -11.99
CA SER A 29 -1.19 6.92 -13.12
C SER A 29 -2.54 6.29 -12.78
N ASN A 30 -3.08 6.57 -11.58
CA ASN A 30 -4.36 6.06 -11.09
C ASN A 30 -4.56 4.56 -11.35
N THR A 31 -3.54 3.76 -11.00
CA THR A 31 -3.56 2.29 -11.20
C THR A 31 -4.61 1.64 -10.27
N PRO A 32 -4.91 0.34 -10.44
CA PRO A 32 -5.82 -0.35 -9.51
C PRO A 32 -5.42 -0.22 -8.03
N ILE A 33 -4.12 -0.13 -7.72
CA ILE A 33 -3.66 0.13 -6.34
C ILE A 33 -4.18 1.47 -5.83
N ALA A 34 -3.99 2.56 -6.60
CA ALA A 34 -4.47 3.88 -6.22
C ALA A 34 -6.00 3.93 -6.12
N GLN A 35 -6.72 3.29 -7.05
CA GLN A 35 -8.19 3.22 -7.01
C GLN A 35 -8.69 2.56 -5.72
N PHE A 36 -8.07 1.46 -5.30
CA PHE A 36 -8.46 0.75 -4.09
C PHE A 36 -8.04 1.48 -2.80
N LEU A 37 -6.96 2.27 -2.84
CA LEU A 37 -6.61 3.20 -1.75
C LEU A 37 -7.66 4.31 -1.62
N PHE A 38 -8.03 4.96 -2.73
CA PHE A 38 -9.00 6.06 -2.72
C PHE A 38 -10.42 5.61 -2.36
N SER A 39 -10.80 4.38 -2.67
CA SER A 39 -12.07 3.80 -2.23
C SER A 39 -12.06 3.29 -0.79
N GLY A 40 -10.90 3.33 -0.11
CA GLY A 40 -10.72 2.84 1.26
C GLY A 40 -10.76 1.32 1.39
N ASN A 41 -10.63 0.58 0.28
CA ASN A 41 -10.53 -0.88 0.29
C ASN A 41 -9.14 -1.36 0.70
N LEU A 42 -8.11 -0.54 0.46
CA LEU A 42 -6.78 -0.71 1.03
C LEU A 42 -6.55 0.37 2.08
N ILE A 43 -5.99 -0.05 3.22
CA ILE A 43 -5.53 0.86 4.27
C ILE A 43 -4.01 0.89 4.18
N LEU A 44 -3.46 2.00 3.69
CA LEU A 44 -2.02 2.18 3.65
C LEU A 44 -1.47 2.22 5.07
N VAL A 45 -0.60 1.26 5.40
CA VAL A 45 0.23 1.29 6.61
C VAL A 45 1.52 2.01 6.26
N TRP A 46 1.86 3.05 7.01
CA TRP A 46 2.98 3.93 6.67
C TRP A 46 3.64 4.52 7.93
N SER A 47 4.91 4.91 7.81
CA SER A 47 5.65 5.65 8.84
C SER A 47 6.22 6.95 8.24
N ALA A 48 6.77 7.83 9.08
CA ALA A 48 7.35 9.09 8.60
C ALA A 48 8.50 8.85 7.60
N TYR A 49 9.32 7.82 7.79
CA TYR A 49 10.32 7.37 6.81
C TYR A 49 9.69 7.14 5.42
N ILE A 50 8.68 6.27 5.34
CA ILE A 50 8.03 5.90 4.06
C ILE A 50 7.38 7.13 3.41
N TYR A 51 6.74 7.99 4.21
CA TYR A 51 6.13 9.23 3.71
C TYR A 51 7.15 10.19 3.11
N ASN A 52 8.28 10.40 3.81
CA ASN A 52 9.34 11.29 3.35
C ASN A 52 10.01 10.75 2.09
N GLU A 53 10.28 9.44 2.04
CA GLU A 53 10.81 8.79 0.85
C GLU A 53 9.87 8.94 -0.35
N ALA A 54 8.56 8.72 -0.15
CA ALA A 54 7.56 8.95 -1.19
C ALA A 54 7.58 10.42 -1.69
N CYS A 55 7.69 11.40 -0.79
CA CYS A 55 7.79 12.81 -1.16
C CYS A 55 9.05 13.09 -2.01
N GLU A 56 10.21 12.58 -1.60
CA GLU A 56 11.46 12.72 -2.35
C GLU A 56 11.34 12.12 -3.76
N ILE A 57 10.74 10.94 -3.88
CA ILE A 57 10.53 10.26 -5.16
C ILE A 57 9.55 11.04 -6.04
N ILE A 58 8.46 11.59 -5.46
CA ILE A 58 7.52 12.45 -6.18
C ILE A 58 8.26 13.64 -6.81
N TYR A 59 9.09 14.34 -6.03
CA TYR A 59 9.88 15.47 -6.54
C TYR A 59 10.89 15.03 -7.60
N ARG A 60 11.60 13.92 -7.38
CA ARG A 60 12.57 13.36 -8.33
C ARG A 60 11.93 13.03 -9.69
N LEU A 61 10.69 12.55 -9.68
CA LEU A 61 9.97 12.15 -10.90
C LEU A 61 9.15 13.29 -11.54
N SER A 62 8.96 14.41 -10.84
CA SER A 62 8.07 15.52 -11.23
C SER A 62 8.28 16.02 -12.65
N ALA A 63 9.52 16.33 -13.06
CA ALA A 63 9.82 16.84 -14.39
C ALA A 63 9.39 15.86 -15.51
N ARG A 64 9.57 14.56 -15.29
CA ARG A 64 9.18 13.52 -16.25
C ARG A 64 7.65 13.45 -16.39
N TYR A 65 6.91 13.49 -15.29
CA TYR A 65 5.45 13.37 -15.32
C TYR A 65 4.78 14.66 -15.78
N LEU A 66 5.33 15.82 -15.44
CA LEU A 66 4.87 17.10 -15.95
C LEU A 66 4.99 17.14 -17.49
N GLN A 67 6.14 16.74 -18.04
CA GLN A 67 6.32 16.72 -19.49
C GLN A 67 5.44 15.69 -20.22
N LYS A 68 5.26 14.50 -19.64
CA LYS A 68 4.54 13.41 -20.30
C LYS A 68 3.03 13.48 -20.16
N ALA A 69 2.54 13.96 -19.02
CA ALA A 69 1.13 13.86 -18.64
C ALA A 69 0.53 15.17 -18.11
N GLY A 70 1.33 16.24 -17.98
CA GLY A 70 0.85 17.52 -17.43
C GLY A 70 0.53 17.47 -15.94
N VAL A 71 1.01 16.46 -15.22
CA VAL A 71 0.75 16.28 -13.79
C VAL A 71 1.82 16.99 -12.97
N PHE A 72 1.39 17.88 -12.09
CA PHE A 72 2.26 18.63 -11.19
C PHE A 72 2.54 17.81 -9.91
N PRO A 73 3.76 17.91 -9.33
CA PRO A 73 4.10 17.16 -8.12
C PRO A 73 3.18 17.50 -6.95
N GLU A 74 2.70 18.75 -6.86
CA GLU A 74 1.78 19.19 -5.82
C GLU A 74 0.46 18.41 -5.84
N GLU A 75 -0.06 18.07 -7.03
CA GLU A 75 -1.27 17.25 -7.16
C GLU A 75 -1.05 15.85 -6.59
N VAL A 76 0.13 15.27 -6.83
CA VAL A 76 0.47 13.93 -6.33
C VAL A 76 0.74 13.95 -4.83
N LEU A 77 1.33 15.01 -4.30
CA LEU A 77 1.50 15.21 -2.86
C LEU A 77 0.15 15.32 -2.15
N GLU A 78 -0.85 15.99 -2.74
CA GLU A 78 -2.21 15.99 -2.18
C GLU A 78 -2.84 14.60 -2.18
N LEU A 79 -2.64 13.80 -3.25
CA LEU A 79 -3.09 12.40 -3.27
C LEU A 79 -2.38 11.56 -2.20
N LEU A 80 -1.07 11.73 -2.02
CA LEU A 80 -0.30 11.07 -0.97
C LEU A 80 -0.85 11.42 0.42
N LYS A 81 -1.12 12.71 0.69
CA LYS A 81 -1.73 13.17 1.94
C LYS A 81 -3.11 12.55 2.17
N ILE A 82 -3.93 12.41 1.14
CA ILE A 82 -5.26 11.78 1.26
C ILE A 82 -5.10 10.33 1.71
N VAL A 83 -4.26 9.54 1.03
CA VAL A 83 -4.11 8.11 1.36
C VAL A 83 -3.42 7.90 2.70
N THR A 84 -2.52 8.79 3.13
CA THR A 84 -1.92 8.70 4.46
C THR A 84 -2.84 9.16 5.58
N THR A 85 -3.70 10.15 5.34
CA THR A 85 -4.73 10.61 6.30
C THR A 85 -5.76 9.52 6.59
N ILE A 86 -6.13 8.73 5.58
CA ILE A 86 -7.08 7.60 5.72
C ILE A 86 -6.36 6.33 6.21
N GLY A 87 -5.05 6.26 5.99
CA GLY A 87 -4.18 5.15 6.34
C GLY A 87 -3.94 5.00 7.84
N ARG A 88 -3.00 4.11 8.16
CA ARG A 88 -2.53 3.82 9.51
C ARG A 88 -1.08 4.26 9.63
N GLU A 89 -0.86 5.38 10.30
CA GLU A 89 0.48 5.82 10.69
C GLU A 89 1.02 4.92 11.80
N VAL A 90 2.29 4.54 11.69
CA VAL A 90 3.04 3.81 12.72
C VAL A 90 4.36 4.52 13.02
N THR A 91 4.95 4.20 14.16
CA THR A 91 6.27 4.73 14.54
C THR A 91 7.34 4.26 13.56
N ASP A 92 8.36 5.08 13.34
CA ASP A 92 9.54 4.65 12.57
C ASP A 92 10.29 3.50 13.25
N MET A 93 11.08 2.79 12.43
CA MET A 93 11.90 1.67 12.88
C MET A 93 12.95 2.15 13.90
N PRO A 94 13.08 1.48 15.06
CA PRO A 94 14.10 1.85 16.04
C PRO A 94 15.50 1.49 15.53
N GLU A 95 16.51 2.25 15.96
CA GLU A 95 17.90 2.07 15.49
C GLU A 95 18.48 0.69 15.79
N ASP A 96 18.05 0.06 16.90
CA ASP A 96 18.51 -1.26 17.36
C ASP A 96 17.75 -2.45 16.74
N TRP A 97 16.84 -2.19 15.79
CA TRP A 97 16.13 -3.22 15.05
C TRP A 97 17.12 -4.12 14.27
N PRO A 98 17.08 -5.46 14.41
CA PRO A 98 17.96 -6.37 13.67
C PRO A 98 17.75 -6.28 12.15
N PRO A 99 18.78 -6.52 11.32
CA PRO A 99 18.61 -6.54 9.87
C PRO A 99 17.81 -7.78 9.41
N TYR A 100 16.66 -7.57 8.77
CA TYR A 100 15.79 -8.66 8.28
C TYR A 100 15.75 -8.76 6.75
N SER A 101 16.08 -7.69 6.05
CA SER A 101 16.31 -7.65 4.61
C SER A 101 17.81 -7.70 4.26
N ARG A 102 18.11 -7.90 2.97
CA ARG A 102 19.49 -7.75 2.46
C ARG A 102 19.89 -6.29 2.33
N ASP A 103 18.95 -5.44 1.94
CA ASP A 103 19.12 -3.99 1.89
C ASP A 103 18.49 -3.35 3.12
N ARG A 104 19.29 -2.66 3.95
CA ARG A 104 18.80 -2.07 5.19
C ARG A 104 17.73 -0.99 4.96
N GLU A 105 17.66 -0.42 3.76
CA GLU A 105 16.62 0.56 3.39
C GLU A 105 15.23 -0.07 3.25
N ASP A 106 15.13 -1.40 3.13
CA ASP A 106 13.87 -2.14 3.11
C ASP A 106 13.28 -2.39 4.50
N ASP A 107 14.13 -2.50 5.53
CA ASP A 107 13.69 -2.86 6.89
C ASP A 107 12.62 -1.91 7.48
N PRO A 108 12.63 -0.59 7.21
CA PRO A 108 11.53 0.29 7.59
C PRO A 108 10.15 -0.16 7.07
N PHE A 109 10.07 -0.73 5.86
CA PHE A 109 8.82 -1.26 5.31
C PHE A 109 8.40 -2.56 6.01
N LEU A 110 9.36 -3.43 6.32
CA LEU A 110 9.12 -4.66 7.08
C LEU A 110 8.65 -4.35 8.51
N TRP A 111 9.30 -3.39 9.17
CA TRP A 111 8.90 -2.89 10.47
C TRP A 111 7.49 -2.33 10.43
N ALA A 112 7.20 -1.42 9.49
CA ALA A 112 5.88 -0.81 9.36
C ALA A 112 4.80 -1.87 9.15
N ALA A 113 5.09 -2.89 8.34
CA ALA A 113 4.17 -4.00 8.10
C ALA A 113 3.87 -4.78 9.39
N LEU A 114 4.90 -5.06 10.20
CA LEU A 114 4.74 -5.77 11.45
C LEU A 114 3.95 -4.96 12.49
N VAL A 115 4.40 -3.75 12.81
CA VAL A 115 3.76 -2.95 13.88
C VAL A 115 2.40 -2.42 13.46
N GLY A 116 2.21 -2.19 12.17
CA GLY A 116 0.95 -1.75 11.60
C GLY A 116 0.00 -2.88 11.29
N GLY A 117 0.36 -4.14 11.55
CA GLY A 117 -0.49 -5.31 11.30
C GLY A 117 -0.96 -5.37 9.85
N ALA A 118 -0.05 -5.11 8.91
CA ALA A 118 -0.31 -5.27 7.49
C ALA A 118 -0.56 -6.75 7.17
N GLU A 119 -1.48 -7.00 6.27
CA GLU A 119 -1.77 -8.36 5.79
C GLU A 119 -0.99 -8.69 4.52
N TYR A 120 -0.40 -7.67 3.87
CA TYR A 120 0.39 -7.84 2.65
C TYR A 120 1.39 -6.69 2.50
N ILE A 121 2.55 -6.99 1.92
CA ILE A 121 3.52 -5.97 1.45
C ILE A 121 3.58 -6.01 -0.08
N ILE A 122 3.29 -4.88 -0.72
CA ILE A 122 3.25 -4.76 -2.18
C ILE A 122 4.53 -4.08 -2.67
N SER A 123 5.30 -4.74 -3.53
CA SER A 123 6.56 -4.22 -4.09
C SER A 123 6.80 -4.71 -5.53
N GLU A 124 7.58 -3.96 -6.32
CA GLU A 124 8.11 -4.39 -7.62
C GLU A 124 9.64 -4.61 -7.57
N ASP A 125 10.25 -4.57 -6.38
CA ASP A 125 11.69 -4.83 -6.20
C ASP A 125 11.98 -6.33 -6.18
N ASP A 126 12.40 -6.84 -7.33
CA ASP A 126 12.75 -8.25 -7.53
C ASP A 126 14.11 -8.65 -6.96
N SER A 127 14.93 -7.67 -6.56
CA SER A 127 16.32 -7.88 -6.14
C SER A 127 16.46 -8.01 -4.62
N HIS A 128 15.59 -7.36 -3.84
CA HIS A 128 15.61 -7.47 -2.39
C HIS A 128 14.24 -7.86 -1.81
N MET A 129 13.21 -7.01 -1.92
CA MET A 129 11.93 -7.23 -1.23
C MET A 129 11.19 -8.49 -1.68
N LEU A 130 11.06 -8.73 -2.99
CA LEU A 130 10.34 -9.90 -3.50
C LEU A 130 11.10 -11.22 -3.27
N GLU A 131 12.42 -11.20 -3.07
CA GLU A 131 13.19 -12.40 -2.74
C GLU A 131 12.81 -12.97 -1.37
N LEU A 132 12.36 -12.13 -0.43
CA LEU A 132 11.92 -12.54 0.90
C LEU A 132 10.65 -13.41 0.84
N LYS A 133 9.76 -13.15 -0.14
CA LYS A 133 8.44 -13.79 -0.34
C LYS A 133 7.43 -13.60 0.79
N SER A 134 7.87 -13.58 2.03
CA SER A 134 7.08 -13.35 3.23
C SER A 134 7.96 -12.87 4.38
N PHE A 135 7.41 -12.01 5.24
CA PHE A 135 8.06 -11.56 6.46
C PHE A 135 7.13 -11.79 7.66
N GLN A 136 7.55 -12.59 8.65
CA GLN A 136 6.73 -12.90 9.84
C GLN A 136 5.30 -13.37 9.52
N GLY A 137 5.13 -14.12 8.42
CA GLY A 137 3.83 -14.59 7.95
C GLY A 137 3.05 -13.59 7.07
N ILE A 138 3.57 -12.37 6.89
CA ILE A 138 3.02 -11.35 5.99
C ILE A 138 3.56 -11.64 4.58
N PRO A 139 2.73 -12.03 3.60
CA PRO A 139 3.17 -12.24 2.22
C PRO A 139 3.69 -10.94 1.58
N ILE A 140 4.70 -11.08 0.73
CA ILE A 140 5.31 -10.01 -0.05
C ILE A 140 5.18 -10.37 -1.53
N GLY A 141 4.71 -9.43 -2.35
CA GLY A 141 4.49 -9.69 -3.77
C GLY A 141 4.20 -8.46 -4.60
N THR A 142 4.19 -8.67 -5.92
CA THR A 142 3.80 -7.66 -6.91
C THR A 142 2.34 -7.24 -6.77
N PRO A 143 1.94 -6.07 -7.29
CA PRO A 143 0.52 -5.68 -7.36
C PRO A 143 -0.36 -6.77 -7.97
N ARG A 144 0.11 -7.47 -8.99
CA ARG A 144 -0.61 -8.58 -9.60
C ARG A 144 -0.85 -9.72 -8.62
N GLN A 145 0.21 -10.16 -7.93
CA GLN A 145 0.12 -11.24 -6.94
C GLN A 145 -0.76 -10.84 -5.75
N PHE A 146 -0.71 -9.58 -5.32
CA PHE A 146 -1.61 -9.04 -4.32
C PHE A 146 -3.08 -9.20 -4.74
N PHE A 147 -3.45 -8.81 -5.96
CA PHE A 147 -4.83 -8.93 -6.44
C PHE A 147 -5.28 -10.38 -6.65
N GLU A 148 -4.36 -11.31 -6.90
CA GLU A 148 -4.65 -12.76 -6.92
C GLU A 148 -4.89 -13.28 -5.49
N TRP A 149 -4.04 -12.89 -4.54
CA TRP A 149 -4.14 -13.25 -3.13
C TRP A 149 -5.41 -12.72 -2.45
N VAL A 150 -5.73 -11.43 -2.64
CA VAL A 150 -6.85 -10.77 -1.94
C VAL A 150 -8.20 -11.37 -2.34
N LYS A 151 -8.35 -11.86 -3.58
CA LYS A 151 -9.58 -12.55 -4.02
C LYS A 151 -9.82 -13.86 -3.27
N ILE A 152 -8.76 -14.51 -2.80
CA ILE A 152 -8.81 -15.79 -2.08
C ILE A 152 -9.03 -15.55 -0.59
N VAL A 153 -8.28 -14.62 0.00
CA VAL A 153 -8.29 -14.36 1.45
C VAL A 153 -9.46 -13.47 1.87
N HIS A 154 -9.83 -12.52 1.01
CA HIS A 154 -10.90 -11.55 1.22
C HIS A 154 -11.97 -11.67 0.12
N PRO A 155 -12.64 -12.82 -0.03
CA PRO A 155 -13.65 -12.98 -1.05
C PRO A 155 -14.79 -12.00 -0.81
N ILE A 156 -15.01 -11.07 -1.75
CA ILE A 156 -16.21 -10.23 -1.76
C ILE A 156 -17.39 -11.19 -1.91
N THR A 157 -18.07 -11.44 -0.80
CA THR A 157 -19.32 -12.19 -0.83
C THR A 157 -20.35 -11.24 -1.42
N LEU A 158 -20.51 -11.28 -2.74
CA LEU A 158 -21.70 -10.73 -3.38
C LEU A 158 -22.88 -11.50 -2.81
N ALA A 159 -23.53 -10.94 -1.79
CA ALA A 159 -24.81 -11.42 -1.33
C ALA A 159 -25.72 -11.49 -2.57
N ASN A 160 -26.10 -12.71 -2.90
CA ASN A 160 -26.82 -13.13 -4.09
C ASN A 160 -27.76 -12.05 -4.64
N LYS A 161 -27.60 -11.74 -5.93
CA LYS A 161 -28.70 -11.19 -6.74
C LYS A 161 -29.89 -12.13 -6.54
N ILE A 162 -30.91 -11.61 -5.85
CA ILE A 162 -32.28 -12.15 -5.85
C ILE A 162 -32.87 -11.87 -7.24
#